data_AF-A0A938B7I8-F1
#
_entry.id   AF-A0A938B7I8-F1
#
_cell.length_a   1.000
_cell.length_b   1.000
_cell.length_c   1.000
_cell.angle_alpha   90.00
_cell.angle_beta   90.00
_cell.angle_gamma   90.00
#
_symmetry.space_group_name_H-M   'P 1'
#
loop_
_entity.id
_entity.type
_entity.pdbx_description
1 polymer ?
#
loop_
_entity_poly.entity_id
_entity_poly.type
_entity_poly.pdbx_seq_one_letter_code
_entity_poly.pdbx_strand_id
1 'polypeptide(L)'
;MELTIETIAEKLNSLYEEGVNQPVIYWVQNLRHPDYKLTATISVVVQRDTNNQYVASYDDVGMYGCGEDVNAAIEDMLLCLVDYYESLVGEPDENLGPLTLQHKKFFQTLISKIN
;
A
#
# COMPACT_ATOMS: atom_id res chain seq x y z
N MET A 1 -9.82 -9.98 44.83
CA MET A 1 -10.19 -10.55 43.53
C MET A 1 -8.88 -10.90 42.85
N GLU A 2 -8.46 -12.17 42.94
CA GLU A 2 -7.20 -12.64 42.35
C GLU A 2 -7.42 -12.89 40.86
N LEU A 3 -6.59 -12.26 40.02
CA LEU A 3 -6.53 -12.56 38.59
C LEU A 3 -5.81 -13.89 38.41
N THR A 4 -6.46 -14.86 37.77
CA THR A 4 -5.81 -16.14 37.43
C THR A 4 -4.81 -15.91 36.30
N ILE A 5 -3.82 -16.81 36.18
CA ILE A 5 -2.80 -16.75 35.12
C ILE A 5 -3.45 -16.72 33.73
N GLU A 6 -4.57 -17.43 33.55
CA GLU A 6 -5.35 -17.46 32.31
C GLU A 6 -5.94 -16.08 31.97
N THR A 7 -6.54 -15.38 32.94
CA THR A 7 -7.10 -14.03 32.72
C THR A 7 -6.02 -12.99 32.42
N ILE A 8 -4.80 -13.19 32.94
CA ILE A 8 -3.65 -12.33 32.64
C ILE A 8 -3.17 -12.58 31.21
N ALA A 9 -3.11 -13.84 30.77
CA ALA A 9 -2.72 -14.21 29.42
C ALA A 9 -3.72 -13.70 28.36
N GLU A 10 -5.02 -13.80 28.61
CA GLU A 10 -6.07 -13.27 27.72
C GLU A 10 -5.98 -11.73 27.59
N LYS A 11 -5.79 -11.02 28.71
CA LYS A 11 -5.60 -9.57 28.67
C LYS A 11 -4.31 -9.17 27.97
N LEU A 12 -3.21 -9.90 28.17
CA LEU A 12 -1.95 -9.63 27.49
C LEU A 12 -2.07 -9.89 25.99
N ASN A 13 -2.76 -10.95 25.56
CA ASN A 13 -3.04 -11.19 24.15
C ASN A 13 -3.91 -10.09 23.55
N SER A 14 -4.99 -9.68 24.23
CA SER A 14 -5.84 -8.57 23.79
C SER A 14 -5.04 -7.25 23.69
N LEU A 15 -4.16 -6.96 24.64
CA LEU A 15 -3.29 -5.78 24.60
C LEU A 15 -2.19 -5.89 23.52
N TYR A 16 -1.70 -7.10 23.23
CA TYR A 16 -0.80 -7.34 22.11
C TYR A 16 -1.54 -7.14 20.77
N GLU A 17 -2.76 -7.65 20.62
CA GLU A 17 -3.59 -7.45 19.43
C GLU A 17 -3.94 -5.96 19.22
N GLU A 18 -4.21 -5.22 20.30
CA GLU A 18 -4.41 -3.77 20.28
C GLU A 18 -3.12 -2.98 19.97
N GLY A 19 -1.95 -3.51 20.35
CA GLY A 19 -0.63 -2.91 20.10
C GLY A 19 -0.02 -3.24 18.72
N VAL A 20 -0.48 -4.31 18.05
CA VAL A 20 0.11 -4.86 16.81
C VAL A 20 -0.56 -4.32 15.53
N ASN A 21 -1.69 -3.60 15.63
CA ASN A 21 -2.43 -3.06 14.49
C ASN A 21 -2.22 -1.57 14.23
N GLN A 22 -1.19 -0.93 14.82
CA GLN A 22 -0.93 0.47 14.50
C GLN A 22 -0.37 0.61 13.08
N PRO A 23 -0.93 1.51 12.25
CA PRO A 23 -0.42 1.75 10.92
C PRO A 23 1.03 2.24 10.97
N VAL A 24 1.90 1.63 10.18
CA VAL A 24 3.32 2.01 10.08
C VAL A 24 3.58 2.60 8.70
N ILE A 25 4.30 3.74 8.66
CA ILE A 25 4.63 4.43 7.41
C ILE A 25 5.98 3.94 6.89
N TYR A 26 6.01 3.49 5.64
CA TYR A 26 7.20 3.13 4.88
C TYR A 26 7.43 4.14 3.76
N TRP A 27 8.69 4.56 3.58
CA TRP A 27 9.08 5.48 2.52
C TRP A 27 9.68 4.70 1.36
N VAL A 28 8.95 4.61 0.26
CA VAL A 28 9.35 3.83 -0.92
C VAL A 28 9.98 4.75 -1.96
N GLN A 29 11.20 4.41 -2.39
CA GLN A 29 11.98 5.18 -3.36
C GLN A 29 12.14 4.49 -4.72
N ASN A 30 11.74 3.22 -4.84
CA ASN A 30 11.95 2.42 -6.05
C ASN A 30 10.78 1.47 -6.27
N LEU A 31 10.24 1.43 -7.51
CA LEU A 31 9.18 0.50 -7.93
C LEU A 31 9.66 -0.96 -8.02
N ARG A 32 10.98 -1.18 -8.17
CA ARG A 32 11.58 -2.48 -8.55
C ARG A 32 11.00 -3.07 -9.85
N HIS A 33 10.43 -2.22 -10.70
CA HIS A 33 9.90 -2.60 -12.01
C HIS A 33 10.98 -2.47 -13.09
N PRO A 34 11.05 -3.39 -14.08
CA PRO A 34 12.06 -3.34 -15.15
C PRO A 34 11.96 -2.09 -16.04
N ASP A 35 10.73 -1.63 -16.31
CA ASP A 35 10.49 -0.56 -17.29
C ASP A 35 10.17 0.82 -16.67
N TYR A 36 9.91 0.87 -15.36
CA TYR A 36 9.41 2.08 -14.69
C TYR A 36 10.17 2.36 -13.41
N LYS A 37 10.30 3.65 -13.09
CA LYS A 37 10.87 4.14 -11.83
C LYS A 37 10.00 5.23 -11.20
N LEU A 38 10.07 5.33 -9.88
CA LEU A 38 9.55 6.49 -9.15
C LEU A 38 10.44 7.72 -9.41
N THR A 39 9.81 8.87 -9.62
CA THR A 39 10.47 10.18 -9.70
C THR A 39 10.54 10.88 -8.33
N ALA A 40 9.69 10.47 -7.40
CA ALA A 40 9.62 10.97 -6.03
C ALA A 40 9.41 9.83 -5.03
N THR A 41 9.84 10.03 -3.78
CA THR A 41 9.55 9.09 -2.69
C THR A 41 8.06 9.14 -2.35
N ILE A 42 7.42 7.97 -2.19
CA ILE A 42 6.03 7.86 -1.74
C ILE A 42 5.98 7.33 -0.30
N SER A 43 4.97 7.77 0.44
CA SER A 43 4.63 7.23 1.76
C SER A 43 3.59 6.14 1.63
N VAL A 44 3.92 4.94 2.10
CA VAL A 44 3.05 3.77 2.10
C VAL A 44 2.67 3.44 3.53
N VAL A 45 1.39 3.36 3.81
CA VAL A 45 0.91 2.94 5.13
C VAL A 45 0.74 1.43 5.10
N VAL A 46 1.32 0.72 6.07
CA VAL A 46 1.14 -0.73 6.20
C VAL A 46 0.49 -1.03 7.54
N GLN A 47 -0.55 -1.84 7.49
CA GLN A 47 -1.30 -2.31 8.66
C GLN A 47 -1.56 -3.80 8.54
N ARG A 48 -1.77 -4.47 9.66
CA ARG A 48 -2.21 -5.87 9.67
C ARG A 48 -3.73 -5.93 9.72
N ASP A 49 -4.32 -6.77 8.88
CA ASP A 49 -5.76 -6.99 8.86
C ASP A 49 -6.19 -8.04 9.90
N THR A 50 -7.50 -8.25 10.03
CA THR A 50 -8.09 -9.23 10.94
C THR A 50 -7.77 -10.69 10.58
N ASN A 51 -7.30 -10.94 9.35
CA ASN A 51 -6.91 -12.26 8.86
C ASN A 51 -5.40 -12.49 8.96
N ASN A 52 -4.69 -11.65 9.72
CA ASN A 52 -3.25 -11.74 9.96
C ASN A 52 -2.38 -11.44 8.72
N GLN A 53 -2.97 -10.86 7.66
CA GLN A 53 -2.29 -10.40 6.45
C GLN A 53 -1.84 -8.94 6.59
N TYR A 54 -0.78 -8.57 5.89
CA TYR A 54 -0.36 -7.17 5.78
C TYR A 54 -1.05 -6.52 4.59
N VAL A 55 -1.55 -5.31 4.80
CA VAL A 55 -2.17 -4.46 3.78
C VAL A 55 -1.36 -3.19 3.68
N ALA A 56 -0.78 -2.95 2.51
CA ALA A 56 -0.13 -1.70 2.16
C ALA A 56 -1.14 -0.80 1.43
N SER A 57 -1.24 0.47 1.83
CA SER A 57 -2.07 1.47 1.17
C SER A 57 -1.26 2.68 0.73
N TYR A 58 -1.66 3.22 -0.43
CA TYR A 58 -1.19 4.49 -0.94
C TYR A 58 -2.39 5.42 -1.16
N ASP A 59 -2.57 6.34 -0.22
CA ASP A 59 -3.81 7.09 -0.05
C ASP A 59 -4.05 8.13 -1.15
N ASP A 60 -2.99 8.67 -1.78
CA ASP A 60 -3.10 9.70 -2.81
C ASP A 60 -3.98 9.28 -4.00
N VAL A 61 -4.04 7.97 -4.27
CA VAL A 61 -4.79 7.37 -5.39
C VAL A 61 -5.68 6.20 -4.94
N GLY A 62 -5.80 5.96 -3.63
CA GLY A 62 -6.59 4.87 -3.07
C GLY A 62 -6.15 3.49 -3.57
N MET A 63 -4.84 3.24 -3.66
CA MET A 63 -4.29 1.96 -4.08
C MET A 63 -3.92 1.09 -2.88
N TYR A 64 -4.09 -0.23 -3.03
CA TYR A 64 -3.84 -1.20 -1.98
C TYR A 64 -3.10 -2.43 -2.52
N GLY A 65 -2.34 -3.09 -1.67
CA GLY A 65 -1.77 -4.41 -1.92
C GLY A 65 -1.72 -5.23 -0.64
N CYS A 66 -1.68 -6.55 -0.79
CA CYS A 66 -1.78 -7.50 0.31
C CYS A 66 -0.62 -8.51 0.30
N GLY A 67 -0.22 -8.99 1.48
CA GLY A 67 0.86 -9.97 1.58
C GLY A 67 0.94 -10.68 2.93
N GLU A 68 1.66 -11.80 2.94
CA GLU A 68 1.96 -12.55 4.18
C GLU A 68 2.95 -11.81 5.09
N ASP A 69 3.72 -10.88 4.51
CA ASP A 69 4.61 -9.96 5.20
C ASP A 69 4.52 -8.54 4.62
N VAL A 70 5.17 -7.59 5.31
CA VAL A 70 5.20 -6.16 4.92
C VAL A 70 5.76 -5.95 3.51
N ASN A 71 6.83 -6.65 3.15
CA ASN A 71 7.48 -6.46 1.84
C ASN A 71 6.57 -6.97 0.73
N ALA A 72 5.97 -8.15 0.92
CA ALA A 72 5.03 -8.72 -0.03
C ALA A 72 3.82 -7.78 -0.26
N ALA A 73 3.27 -7.18 0.80
CA ALA A 73 2.16 -6.24 0.67
C ALA A 73 2.57 -4.96 -0.08
N ILE A 74 3.76 -4.42 0.20
CA ILE A 74 4.29 -3.25 -0.53
C ILE A 74 4.53 -3.61 -1.99
N GLU A 75 5.16 -4.75 -2.29
CA GLU A 75 5.45 -5.18 -3.67
C GLU A 75 4.16 -5.38 -4.48
N ASP A 76 3.14 -6.02 -3.90
CA ASP A 76 1.82 -6.18 -4.53
C ASP A 76 1.18 -4.81 -4.82
N MET A 77 1.24 -3.86 -3.88
CA MET A 77 0.71 -2.51 -4.09
C MET A 77 1.45 -1.76 -5.20
N LEU A 78 2.77 -1.90 -5.28
CA LEU A 78 3.57 -1.29 -6.35
C LEU A 78 3.27 -1.89 -7.73
N LEU A 79 2.99 -3.19 -7.82
CA LEU A 79 2.52 -3.82 -9.05
C LEU A 79 1.16 -3.26 -9.48
N CYS A 80 0.19 -3.20 -8.56
CA CYS A 80 -1.13 -2.59 -8.80
C CYS A 80 -1.00 -1.13 -9.28
N LEU A 81 -0.05 -0.38 -8.72
CA LEU A 81 0.22 1.00 -9.09
C LEU A 81 0.76 1.13 -10.52
N VAL A 82 1.66 0.23 -10.93
CA VAL A 82 2.17 0.16 -12.30
C VAL A 82 1.08 -0.26 -13.28
N ASP A 83 0.36 -1.35 -12.99
CA ASP A 83 -0.72 -1.86 -13.85
C ASP A 83 -1.80 -0.79 -14.07
N TYR A 84 -2.14 -0.06 -13.01
CA TYR A 84 -3.10 1.04 -13.12
C TYR A 84 -2.53 2.16 -13.99
N TYR A 85 -1.28 2.58 -13.79
CA TYR A 85 -0.65 3.57 -14.66
C TYR A 85 -0.63 3.15 -16.13
N GLU A 86 -0.27 1.90 -16.43
CA GLU A 86 -0.25 1.37 -17.79
C GLU A 86 -1.64 1.42 -18.45
N SER A 87 -2.68 1.05 -17.69
CA SER A 87 -4.07 1.12 -18.15
C SER A 87 -4.48 2.55 -18.51
N LEU A 88 -3.96 3.55 -17.79
CA LEU A 88 -4.28 4.97 -18.00
C LEU A 88 -3.55 5.58 -19.19
N VAL A 89 -2.28 5.23 -19.39
CA VAL A 89 -1.49 5.76 -20.50
C VAL A 89 -1.86 5.15 -21.84
N GLY A 90 -2.42 3.93 -21.84
CA GLY A 90 -2.98 3.30 -23.03
C GLY A 90 -4.28 3.95 -23.53
N GLU A 91 -5.00 4.68 -22.68
CA GLU A 91 -6.31 5.25 -22.99
C GLU A 91 -6.22 6.74 -23.38
N PRO A 92 -6.86 7.18 -24.48
CA PRO A 92 -6.98 8.60 -24.84
C PRO A 92 -7.68 9.43 -23.75
N ASP A 93 -7.24 10.67 -23.54
CA ASP A 93 -7.76 11.54 -22.47
C ASP A 93 -9.28 11.82 -22.59
N GLU A 94 -9.81 11.85 -23.81
CA GLU A 94 -11.24 12.05 -24.11
C GLU A 94 -12.15 10.89 -23.68
N ASN A 95 -11.58 9.70 -23.45
CA ASN A 95 -12.30 8.52 -22.99
C ASN A 95 -12.25 8.36 -21.46
N LEU A 96 -11.46 9.19 -20.77
CA LEU A 96 -11.30 9.10 -19.32
C LEU A 96 -12.30 9.99 -18.59
N GLY A 97 -12.92 9.44 -17.54
CA GLY A 97 -13.68 10.23 -16.59
C GLY A 97 -12.79 11.25 -15.86
N PRO A 98 -13.37 12.33 -15.27
CA PRO A 98 -12.60 13.41 -14.66
C PRO A 98 -11.60 12.95 -13.59
N LEU A 99 -11.99 12.00 -12.73
CA LEU A 99 -11.13 11.46 -11.67
C LEU A 99 -9.96 10.65 -12.25
N THR A 100 -10.26 9.77 -13.21
CA THR A 100 -9.28 8.91 -13.88
C THR A 100 -8.25 9.74 -14.65
N LEU A 101 -8.67 10.84 -15.26
CA LEU A 101 -7.77 11.80 -15.90
C LEU A 101 -6.85 12.51 -14.89
N GLN A 102 -7.37 12.84 -13.69
CA GLN A 102 -6.55 13.40 -12.61
C GLN A 102 -5.50 12.39 -12.13
N HIS A 103 -5.88 11.13 -11.94
CA HIS A 103 -4.94 10.05 -11.60
C HIS A 103 -3.87 9.88 -12.70
N LYS A 104 -4.25 9.88 -13.97
CA LYS A 104 -3.29 9.79 -15.08
C LYS A 104 -2.26 10.91 -15.03
N LYS A 105 -2.71 12.16 -14.88
CA LYS A 105 -1.83 13.33 -14.76
C LYS A 105 -0.93 13.24 -13.53
N PHE A 106 -1.45 12.77 -12.41
CA PHE A 106 -0.68 12.53 -11.20
C PHE A 106 0.40 11.46 -11.42
N PHE A 107 0.07 10.31 -11.98
CA PHE A 107 1.07 9.27 -12.23
C PHE A 107 2.13 9.69 -13.25
N GLN A 108 1.80 10.54 -14.21
CA GLN A 108 2.78 11.10 -15.15
C GLN A 108 3.81 12.02 -14.46
N THR A 109 3.53 12.56 -13.27
CA THR A 109 4.54 13.27 -12.48
C THR A 109 5.34 12.34 -11.57
N LEU A 110 4.74 11.22 -11.15
CA LEU A 110 5.30 10.28 -10.17
C LEU A 110 6.09 9.12 -10.79
N ILE A 111 5.71 8.65 -11.97
CA ILE A 111 6.26 7.47 -12.65
C ILE A 111 6.89 7.91 -13.97
N SER A 112 8.08 7.38 -14.25
CA SER A 112 8.77 7.59 -15.53
C SER A 112 9.32 6.29 -16.07
N LYS A 113 9.40 6.17 -17.41
CA LYS A 113 10.08 5.05 -18.05
C LYS A 113 11.59 5.10 -17.81
N ILE A 114 12.20 3.93 -17.68
CA ILE A 114 13.65 3.77 -17.66
C ILE A 114 14.14 3.81 -19.13
N ASN A 115 15.13 4.67 -19.42
CA ASN A 115 15.74 4.80 -20.74
C ASN A 115 16.91 3.83 -20.91
#